data_AF-A0A1C4UE44-F1
#
_entry.id   AF-A0A1C4UE44-F1
#
_cell.length_a   1.000
_cell.length_b   1.000
_cell.length_c   1.000
_cell.angle_alpha   90.00
_cell.angle_beta   90.00
_cell.angle_gamma   90.00
#
_symmetry.space_group_name_H-M   'P 1'
#
loop_
_entity.id
_entity.type
_entity.pdbx_description
1 polymer ?
#
loop_
_entity_poly.entity_id
_entity_poly.type
_entity_poly.pdbx_seq_one_letter_code
_entity_poly.pdbx_strand_id
1 'polypeptide(L)'
;MPPSAPHRPVSRAPGAPGPSRAPGHAGCSRVPGRSGSLRAPGAVVLLAVLAGTLAGCSTPPELRQPATLPSIGTPGPTPSASAPPTGLATPPTPPAAGPPTTPATDLVAGPCPDGPSVNRVVALLRGPAGVLSRSVAVRAGEGPLCAGDWQYTVLRVTGHEELQVVTRGRPGDLELVTAGTDVCTIEVRVAGPPGIRALACDAVPGAVPGA
;
A
#
# COMPACT_ATOMS: atom_id res chain seq x y z
N MET A 1 57.12 -45.01 25.87
CA MET A 1 56.70 -45.62 27.14
C MET A 1 55.72 -44.67 27.84
N PRO A 2 54.42 -44.99 27.90
CA PRO A 2 53.47 -44.48 28.91
C PRO A 2 53.64 -45.31 30.22
N PRO A 3 53.07 -44.94 31.38
CA PRO A 3 51.66 -45.30 31.65
C PRO A 3 50.86 -44.39 32.63
N SER A 4 49.53 -44.54 32.50
CA SER A 4 48.50 -44.60 33.56
C SER A 4 47.99 -43.34 34.31
N ALA A 5 46.67 -43.17 34.14
CA ALA A 5 45.66 -42.49 34.98
C ALA A 5 45.52 -43.15 36.39
N PRO A 6 44.43 -43.01 37.19
CA PRO A 6 43.25 -42.12 37.22
C PRO A 6 42.96 -41.53 38.64
N HIS A 7 41.84 -40.83 38.86
CA HIS A 7 40.90 -41.02 40.00
C HIS A 7 39.72 -40.00 39.92
N ARG A 8 38.55 -40.51 39.52
CA ARG A 8 37.18 -40.12 40.00
C ARG A 8 36.93 -40.80 41.38
N PRO A 9 35.81 -40.66 42.12
CA PRO A 9 34.50 -39.99 41.91
C PRO A 9 34.03 -39.16 43.15
N VAL A 10 32.84 -38.53 43.20
CA VAL A 10 31.55 -39.01 43.80
C VAL A 10 30.53 -37.87 43.56
N SER A 11 29.42 -38.00 42.83
CA SER A 11 28.20 -38.81 42.97
C SER A 11 27.25 -38.41 44.12
N ARG A 12 26.09 -37.82 43.75
CA ARG A 12 24.71 -37.94 44.31
C ARG A 12 24.00 -36.59 44.31
N ALA A 13 22.71 -36.47 44.00
CA ALA A 13 21.70 -37.45 43.61
C ALA A 13 20.50 -36.72 42.95
N PRO A 14 19.66 -37.46 42.20
CA PRO A 14 18.37 -37.02 41.68
C PRO A 14 17.26 -37.19 42.74
N GLY A 15 16.29 -36.27 42.74
CA GLY A 15 15.12 -36.33 43.61
C GLY A 15 13.82 -36.20 42.80
N ALA A 16 13.29 -37.33 42.34
CA ALA A 16 11.86 -37.58 42.19
C ALA A 16 11.61 -38.92 42.93
N PRO A 17 10.54 -39.05 43.74
CA PRO A 17 9.22 -39.48 43.23
C PRO A 17 8.05 -38.78 43.97
N GLY A 18 6.87 -38.61 43.37
CA GLY A 18 5.91 -39.70 43.20
C GLY A 18 4.44 -39.20 43.13
N PRO A 19 3.46 -40.13 43.02
CA PRO A 19 2.18 -39.91 42.35
C PRO A 19 0.92 -40.07 43.25
N SER A 20 -0.26 -39.93 42.60
CA SER A 20 -1.61 -40.39 43.02
C SER A 20 -2.37 -39.53 44.05
N ARG A 21 -3.69 -39.35 44.05
CA ARG A 21 -4.85 -39.61 43.14
C ARG A 21 -6.10 -39.11 43.91
N ALA A 22 -7.21 -38.92 43.18
CA ALA A 22 -8.63 -39.00 43.62
C ALA A 22 -9.36 -37.66 43.95
N PRO A 23 -10.71 -37.65 44.05
CA PRO A 23 -11.69 -38.03 43.00
C PRO A 23 -12.86 -37.01 42.85
N GLY A 24 -13.52 -37.06 41.68
CA GLY A 24 -14.96 -36.91 41.46
C GLY A 24 -15.75 -35.73 42.05
N HIS A 25 -16.23 -34.85 41.16
CA HIS A 25 -17.63 -34.41 41.21
C HIS A 25 -18.24 -34.44 39.81
N ALA A 26 -19.28 -35.27 39.70
CA ALA A 26 -20.21 -35.36 38.59
C ALA A 26 -21.05 -34.08 38.50
N GLY A 27 -21.41 -33.67 37.28
CA GLY A 27 -22.26 -32.51 37.02
C GLY A 27 -22.80 -32.45 35.60
N CYS A 28 -23.69 -33.39 35.29
CA CYS A 28 -24.79 -33.31 34.32
C CYS A 28 -24.51 -32.85 32.87
N SER A 29 -24.39 -33.87 32.02
CA SER A 29 -24.92 -34.00 30.66
C SER A 29 -25.96 -32.94 30.22
N ARG A 30 -25.71 -32.30 29.07
CA ARG A 30 -26.78 -31.95 28.13
C ARG A 30 -26.44 -32.44 26.72
N VAL A 31 -27.47 -33.07 26.17
CA VAL A 31 -27.58 -33.95 24.99
C VAL A 31 -27.41 -33.18 23.67
N PRO A 32 -27.02 -33.86 22.57
CA PRO A 32 -26.82 -33.24 21.27
C PRO A 32 -28.14 -33.01 20.52
N GLY A 33 -28.34 -31.78 20.03
CA GLY A 33 -29.41 -31.44 19.10
C GLY A 33 -28.94 -31.59 17.66
N ARG A 34 -29.32 -32.70 17.03
CA ARG A 34 -29.24 -32.97 15.59
C ARG A 34 -30.55 -32.54 14.93
N SER A 35 -30.51 -32.23 13.63
CA SER A 35 -31.61 -31.96 12.68
C SER A 35 -32.00 -30.47 12.61
N GLY A 36 -32.06 -29.80 11.46
CA GLY A 36 -31.94 -30.12 10.03
C GLY A 36 -32.38 -28.83 9.32
N SER A 37 -31.79 -28.42 8.20
CA SER A 37 -32.33 -28.78 6.91
C SER A 37 -31.31 -28.52 5.79
N LEU A 38 -31.25 -29.50 4.90
CA LEU A 38 -30.61 -29.43 3.60
C LEU A 38 -31.29 -28.37 2.72
N ARG A 39 -30.52 -27.72 1.85
CA ARG A 39 -30.81 -27.55 0.40
C ARG A 39 -29.69 -26.77 -0.29
N ALA A 40 -28.71 -27.50 -0.83
CA ALA A 40 -28.20 -27.28 -2.17
C ALA A 40 -28.94 -28.31 -3.08
N PRO A 41 -29.24 -28.07 -4.37
CA PRO A 41 -28.27 -27.64 -5.38
C PRO A 41 -28.80 -26.65 -6.44
N GLY A 42 -27.90 -26.04 -7.21
CA GLY A 42 -28.25 -25.18 -8.34
C GLY A 42 -27.09 -25.06 -9.31
N ALA A 43 -26.70 -26.19 -9.91
CA ALA A 43 -25.74 -26.25 -11.01
C ALA A 43 -26.44 -26.77 -12.26
N VAL A 44 -27.06 -25.90 -13.07
CA VAL A 44 -27.34 -26.13 -14.50
C VAL A 44 -27.54 -24.78 -15.20
N VAL A 45 -26.49 -24.19 -15.76
CA VAL A 45 -26.54 -23.52 -17.08
C VAL A 45 -25.11 -23.59 -17.64
N LEU A 46 -24.82 -24.67 -18.36
CA LEU A 46 -23.60 -24.84 -19.13
C LEU A 46 -24.00 -24.89 -20.62
N LEU A 47 -23.25 -24.14 -21.45
CA LEU A 47 -23.16 -24.17 -22.92
C LEU A 47 -24.35 -23.73 -23.79
N ALA A 48 -24.19 -22.54 -24.39
CA ALA A 48 -24.12 -22.30 -25.85
C ALA A 48 -24.12 -20.77 -26.01
N VAL A 49 -23.03 -20.09 -26.41
CA VAL A 49 -22.68 -19.86 -27.82
C VAL A 49 -21.16 -19.72 -27.93
N LEU A 50 -20.53 -20.68 -28.60
CA LEU A 50 -19.22 -20.54 -29.20
C LEU A 50 -19.32 -19.65 -30.47
N ALA A 51 -18.17 -19.03 -30.80
CA ALA A 51 -17.76 -18.53 -32.12
C ALA A 51 -18.06 -17.04 -32.44
N GLY A 52 -16.99 -16.25 -32.60
CA GLY A 52 -17.08 -14.89 -33.10
C GLY A 52 -15.79 -14.06 -32.97
N THR A 53 -14.65 -14.59 -33.43
CA THR A 53 -13.47 -13.78 -33.78
C THR A 53 -13.85 -12.72 -34.82
N LEU A 54 -13.48 -11.45 -34.61
CA LEU A 54 -12.93 -10.52 -35.62
C LEU A 54 -12.90 -9.08 -35.07
N ALA A 55 -11.71 -8.48 -35.16
CA ALA A 55 -11.38 -7.05 -35.24
C ALA A 55 -12.45 -6.02 -34.85
N GLY A 56 -12.13 -5.18 -33.86
CA GLY A 56 -12.87 -3.95 -33.61
C GLY A 56 -12.17 -3.05 -32.62
N CYS A 57 -11.22 -2.24 -33.10
CA CYS A 57 -10.91 -0.97 -32.47
C CYS A 57 -12.21 -0.15 -32.41
N SER A 58 -12.78 0.07 -31.22
CA SER A 58 -13.81 1.10 -31.04
C SER A 58 -13.25 2.20 -30.16
N THR A 59 -12.59 3.12 -30.86
CA THR A 59 -12.34 4.50 -30.47
C THR A 59 -13.60 5.11 -29.82
N PRO A 60 -13.45 5.84 -28.69
CA PRO A 60 -14.56 6.54 -28.06
C PRO A 60 -15.22 7.55 -29.02
N PRO A 61 -16.57 7.63 -29.05
CA PRO A 61 -17.29 8.50 -29.98
C PRO A 61 -17.29 9.97 -29.52
N GLU A 62 -16.30 10.75 -29.98
CA GLU A 62 -16.25 12.22 -29.81
C GLU A 62 -16.35 12.93 -31.17
N LEU A 63 -17.37 12.58 -31.97
CA LEU A 63 -17.73 13.29 -33.20
C LEU A 63 -19.24 13.46 -33.32
N ARG A 64 -19.87 14.11 -32.34
CA ARG A 64 -21.21 14.69 -32.49
C ARG A 64 -21.31 16.07 -31.84
N GLN A 65 -20.73 17.07 -32.48
CA GLN A 65 -21.37 18.39 -32.54
C GLN A 65 -21.56 18.77 -34.00
N PRO A 66 -22.80 18.65 -34.51
CA PRO A 66 -23.16 19.22 -35.80
C PRO A 66 -23.01 20.74 -35.74
N ALA A 67 -22.19 21.27 -36.65
CA ALA A 67 -22.24 22.66 -37.05
C ALA A 67 -23.63 22.97 -37.64
N THR A 68 -24.33 23.96 -37.08
CA THR A 68 -25.53 24.52 -37.69
C THR A 68 -25.45 26.04 -37.68
N LEU A 69 -25.23 26.61 -38.86
CA LEU A 69 -25.58 27.96 -39.31
C LEU A 69 -25.96 27.83 -40.80
N PRO A 70 -26.67 28.78 -41.46
CA PRO A 70 -27.60 29.83 -41.00
C PRO A 70 -28.92 29.88 -41.84
N SER A 71 -30.00 30.57 -41.41
CA SER A 71 -30.91 31.33 -42.32
C SER A 71 -32.05 32.14 -41.63
N ILE A 72 -31.92 33.47 -41.74
CA ILE A 72 -32.87 34.57 -42.12
C ILE A 72 -34.41 34.38 -42.01
N GLY A 73 -35.12 35.33 -41.36
CA GLY A 73 -36.55 35.68 -41.65
C GLY A 73 -37.40 36.39 -40.55
N THR A 74 -37.55 37.73 -40.66
CA THR A 74 -38.31 38.83 -39.96
C THR A 74 -39.88 38.68 -39.87
N PRO A 75 -40.77 39.54 -39.21
CA PRO A 75 -40.71 40.63 -38.16
C PRO A 75 -41.72 40.59 -36.94
N GLY A 76 -41.38 41.31 -35.84
CA GLY A 76 -42.25 42.18 -34.98
C GLY A 76 -43.10 41.56 -33.83
N PRO A 77 -43.52 42.29 -32.75
CA PRO A 77 -43.41 43.74 -32.47
C PRO A 77 -42.66 44.13 -31.15
N THR A 78 -42.33 45.41 -31.05
CA THR A 78 -41.72 46.16 -29.93
C THR A 78 -42.58 46.19 -28.66
N PRO A 79 -41.99 46.34 -27.45
CA PRO A 79 -41.78 47.69 -26.92
C PRO A 79 -40.45 47.94 -26.19
N SER A 80 -39.94 49.16 -26.43
CA SER A 80 -39.24 50.10 -25.54
C SER A 80 -38.77 49.64 -24.15
N ALA A 81 -37.45 49.68 -23.92
CA ALA A 81 -36.80 50.60 -22.96
C ALA A 81 -35.28 50.40 -23.01
N SER A 82 -34.56 51.46 -23.37
CA SER A 82 -33.11 51.53 -23.36
C SER A 82 -32.64 51.73 -21.91
N ALA A 83 -31.84 50.80 -21.39
CA ALA A 83 -31.07 50.98 -20.16
C ALA A 83 -29.57 50.99 -20.52
N PRO A 84 -28.76 51.90 -19.95
CA PRO A 84 -27.33 51.93 -20.20
C PRO A 84 -26.65 50.67 -19.62
N PRO A 85 -25.56 50.17 -20.22
CA PRO A 85 -24.81 49.07 -19.64
C PRO A 85 -24.09 49.57 -18.38
N THR A 86 -24.62 49.21 -17.22
CA THR A 86 -23.88 49.29 -15.94
C THR A 86 -22.69 48.35 -16.04
N GLY A 87 -21.49 48.89 -15.84
CA GLY A 87 -20.21 48.24 -16.12
C GLY A 87 -20.05 46.87 -15.47
N LEU A 88 -19.38 45.97 -16.20
CA LEU A 88 -18.89 44.70 -15.65
C LEU A 88 -17.96 45.00 -14.47
N ALA A 89 -18.36 44.53 -13.28
CA ALA A 89 -17.42 44.36 -12.19
C ALA A 89 -16.43 43.25 -12.60
N THR A 90 -15.17 43.62 -12.79
CA THR A 90 -14.07 42.68 -12.99
C THR A 90 -13.96 41.81 -11.73
N PRO A 91 -13.95 40.47 -11.84
CA PRO A 91 -13.71 39.61 -10.69
C PRO A 91 -12.33 39.92 -10.09
N PRO A 92 -12.16 39.93 -8.75
CA PRO A 92 -10.88 40.20 -8.14
C PRO A 92 -9.86 39.17 -8.62
N THR A 93 -8.74 39.65 -9.18
CA THR A 93 -7.59 38.80 -9.52
C THR A 93 -7.07 38.16 -8.23
N PRO A 94 -6.98 36.81 -8.15
CA PRO A 94 -6.36 36.15 -7.01
C PRO A 94 -4.91 36.65 -6.85
N PRO A 95 -4.41 36.86 -5.62
CA PRO A 95 -3.01 37.15 -5.40
C PRO A 95 -2.14 36.11 -6.11
N ALA A 96 -1.12 36.58 -6.85
CA ALA A 96 -0.13 35.70 -7.43
C ALA A 96 0.51 34.87 -6.30
N ALA A 97 0.27 33.56 -6.29
CA ALA A 97 0.95 32.67 -5.37
C ALA A 97 2.45 32.76 -5.65
N GLY A 98 3.22 33.09 -4.62
CA GLY A 98 4.69 33.06 -4.71
C GLY A 98 5.16 31.67 -5.13
N PRO A 99 6.36 31.55 -5.72
CA PRO A 99 6.89 30.25 -6.12
C PRO A 99 6.96 29.32 -4.89
N PRO A 100 6.59 28.04 -5.04
CA PRO A 100 6.68 27.09 -3.94
C PRO A 100 8.16 26.96 -3.53
N THR A 101 8.46 27.31 -2.29
CA THR A 101 9.77 27.05 -1.68
C THR A 101 9.76 25.63 -1.13
N THR A 102 10.30 24.68 -1.89
CA THR A 102 10.53 23.32 -1.40
C THR A 102 11.67 23.35 -0.36
N PRO A 103 11.46 22.84 0.86
CA PRO A 103 12.51 22.67 1.85
C PRO A 103 13.72 21.90 1.30
N ALA A 104 14.93 22.26 1.73
CA ALA A 104 16.14 21.53 1.30
C ALA A 104 16.11 20.04 1.72
N THR A 105 15.46 19.74 2.84
CA THR A 105 15.23 18.37 3.35
C THR A 105 14.36 17.51 2.44
N ASP A 106 13.62 18.14 1.53
CA ASP A 106 12.69 17.44 0.63
C ASP A 106 13.37 17.14 -0.72
N LEU A 107 14.50 17.81 -1.01
CA LEU A 107 15.24 17.68 -2.25
C LEU A 107 16.08 16.41 -2.30
N VAL A 108 16.64 15.98 -1.17
CA VAL A 108 17.53 14.81 -1.07
C VAL A 108 17.05 13.94 0.09
N ALA A 109 16.81 12.67 -0.21
CA ALA A 109 16.50 11.68 0.81
C ALA A 109 17.78 11.25 1.53
N GLY A 110 17.77 11.30 2.86
CA GLY A 110 18.92 10.91 3.70
C GLY A 110 18.50 10.00 4.85
N PRO A 111 19.45 9.43 5.61
CA PRO A 111 19.13 8.62 6.79
C PRO A 111 18.20 9.38 7.73
N CYS A 112 17.14 8.72 8.19
CA CYS A 112 16.20 9.35 9.11
C CYS A 112 16.74 9.38 10.55
N PRO A 113 17.09 10.53 11.16
CA PRO A 113 17.51 10.58 12.56
C PRO A 113 16.35 10.28 13.52
N ASP A 114 15.17 10.84 13.25
CA ASP A 114 13.95 10.69 14.06
C ASP A 114 12.83 9.92 13.32
N GLY A 115 13.21 9.12 12.33
CA GLY A 115 12.26 8.40 11.48
C GLY A 115 11.75 7.08 12.06
N PRO A 116 10.87 6.39 11.32
CA PRO A 116 10.50 5.03 11.64
C PRO A 116 11.73 4.13 11.74
N SER A 117 11.69 3.13 12.62
CA SER A 117 12.65 2.03 12.54
C SER A 117 12.24 1.04 11.43
N VAL A 118 13.20 0.31 10.88
CA VAL A 118 12.92 -0.79 9.92
C VAL A 118 11.89 -1.77 10.50
N ASN A 119 11.99 -2.11 11.79
CA ASN A 119 11.06 -3.01 12.46
C ASN A 119 9.63 -2.44 12.49
N ARG A 120 9.47 -1.12 12.61
CA ARG A 120 8.15 -0.47 12.55
C ARG A 120 7.55 -0.59 11.15
N VAL A 121 8.35 -0.40 10.10
CA VAL A 121 7.92 -0.61 8.70
C VAL A 121 7.54 -2.08 8.47
N VAL A 122 8.34 -3.05 8.93
CA VAL A 122 8.02 -4.48 8.82
C VAL A 122 6.72 -4.83 9.57
N ALA A 123 6.48 -4.21 10.74
CA ALA A 123 5.23 -4.40 11.48
C ALA A 123 4.02 -3.84 10.72
N LEU A 124 4.15 -2.67 10.07
CA LEU A 124 3.11 -2.10 9.21
C LEU A 124 2.77 -3.06 8.06
N LEU A 125 3.80 -3.60 7.38
CA LEU A 125 3.64 -4.49 6.24
C LEU A 125 3.00 -5.85 6.60
N ARG A 126 3.27 -6.39 7.79
CA ARG A 126 2.67 -7.66 8.26
C ARG A 126 1.29 -7.51 8.89
N GLY A 127 0.97 -6.30 9.33
CA GLY A 127 -0.26 -5.98 10.05
C GLY A 127 -1.24 -5.26 9.13
N PRO A 128 -1.44 -3.94 9.30
CA PRO A 128 -2.48 -3.19 8.59
C PRO A 128 -2.41 -3.29 7.07
N ALA A 129 -1.21 -3.31 6.49
CA ALA A 129 -1.06 -3.30 5.04
C ALA A 129 -1.18 -4.70 4.39
N GLY A 130 -1.01 -5.78 5.16
CA GLY A 130 -1.16 -7.15 4.66
C GLY A 130 -0.22 -7.57 3.51
N VAL A 131 0.87 -6.83 3.27
CA VAL A 131 1.83 -7.08 2.18
C VAL A 131 2.72 -8.30 2.49
N LEU A 132 3.11 -8.47 3.76
CA LEU A 132 4.01 -9.52 4.19
C LEU A 132 3.28 -10.58 5.03
N SER A 133 3.54 -11.85 4.71
CA SER A 133 3.16 -12.97 5.56
C SER A 133 3.87 -12.91 6.92
N ARG A 134 3.18 -13.32 7.99
CA ARG A 134 3.72 -13.28 9.36
C ARG A 134 4.97 -14.15 9.56
N SER A 135 5.14 -15.19 8.74
CA SER A 135 6.18 -16.21 8.84
C SER A 135 7.36 -16.00 7.89
N VAL A 136 7.31 -15.01 6.99
CA VAL A 136 8.40 -14.73 6.03
C VAL A 136 9.53 -13.98 6.74
N ALA A 137 10.77 -14.42 6.52
CA ALA A 137 11.97 -13.76 7.06
C ALA A 137 12.31 -12.51 6.24
N VAL A 138 12.61 -11.42 6.95
CA VAL A 138 12.92 -10.11 6.37
C VAL A 138 14.19 -9.58 7.00
N ARG A 139 15.05 -8.96 6.21
CA ARG A 139 16.26 -8.24 6.62
C ARG A 139 16.21 -6.82 6.07
N ALA A 140 16.88 -5.90 6.76
CA ALA A 140 17.10 -4.56 6.23
C ALA A 140 18.01 -4.66 4.99
N GLY A 141 17.64 -3.98 3.91
CA GLY A 141 18.53 -3.71 2.78
C GLY A 141 19.09 -2.30 2.91
N GLU A 142 18.25 -1.31 2.61
CA GLU A 142 18.58 0.10 2.67
C GLU A 142 17.46 0.90 3.36
N GLY A 143 17.82 2.02 3.98
CA GLY A 143 16.88 2.90 4.65
C GLY A 143 16.46 2.45 6.04
N PRO A 144 15.55 3.20 6.69
CA PRO A 144 14.68 4.21 6.10
C PRO A 144 15.41 5.51 5.75
N LEU A 145 15.15 6.00 4.53
CA LEU A 145 15.62 7.28 4.01
C LEU A 145 14.44 8.26 3.99
N CYS A 146 14.61 9.43 4.58
CA CYS A 146 13.58 10.44 4.74
C CYS A 146 13.81 11.63 3.80
N ALA A 147 12.72 12.12 3.23
CA ALA A 147 12.63 13.48 2.71
C ALA A 147 11.28 14.05 3.17
N GLY A 148 11.31 15.13 3.96
CA GLY A 148 10.12 15.62 4.64
C GLY A 148 9.47 14.56 5.55
N ASP A 149 8.14 14.42 5.44
CA ASP A 149 7.35 13.40 6.15
C ASP A 149 7.22 12.07 5.37
N TRP A 150 7.96 11.89 4.28
CA TRP A 150 7.96 10.67 3.49
C TRP A 150 9.22 9.85 3.73
N GLN A 151 9.09 8.52 3.61
CA GLN A 151 10.20 7.60 3.78
C GLN A 151 10.24 6.54 2.70
N TYR A 152 11.45 6.16 2.30
CA TYR A 152 11.74 5.05 1.41
C TYR A 152 12.59 4.02 2.14
N THR A 153 12.24 2.74 2.02
CA THR A 153 12.98 1.61 2.64
C THR A 153 13.05 0.44 1.68
N VAL A 154 14.21 -0.21 1.60
CA VAL A 154 14.40 -1.46 0.88
C VAL A 154 14.55 -2.60 1.88
N LEU A 155 13.74 -3.64 1.71
CA LEU A 155 13.72 -4.82 2.54
C LEU A 155 14.13 -6.05 1.73
N ARG A 156 15.04 -6.85 2.28
CA ARG A 156 15.41 -8.15 1.73
C ARG A 156 14.50 -9.22 2.28
N VAL A 157 13.68 -9.81 1.43
CA VAL A 157 12.68 -10.81 1.82
C VAL A 157 13.17 -12.19 1.36
N THR A 158 13.30 -13.14 2.29
CA THR A 158 13.88 -14.45 1.96
C THR A 158 13.01 -15.20 0.95
N GLY A 159 13.61 -15.59 -0.19
CA GLY A 159 12.92 -16.31 -1.26
C GLY A 159 12.14 -15.41 -2.23
N HIS A 160 12.31 -14.09 -2.15
CA HIS A 160 11.65 -13.10 -2.98
C HIS A 160 12.64 -12.03 -3.45
N GLU A 161 12.23 -11.22 -4.43
CA GLU A 161 12.95 -10.01 -4.82
C GLU A 161 12.95 -8.98 -3.68
N GLU A 162 13.84 -7.99 -3.78
CA GLU A 162 13.88 -6.89 -2.81
C GLU A 162 12.56 -6.12 -2.82
N LEU A 163 11.98 -5.95 -1.65
CA LEU A 163 10.73 -5.23 -1.44
C LEU A 163 11.06 -3.77 -1.13
N GLN A 164 10.76 -2.89 -2.07
CA GLN A 164 10.81 -1.45 -1.88
C GLN A 164 9.50 -0.99 -1.23
N VAL A 165 9.60 0.00 -0.35
CA VAL A 165 8.48 0.46 0.47
C VAL A 165 8.52 1.97 0.57
N VAL A 166 7.42 2.62 0.22
CA VAL A 166 7.21 4.06 0.42
C VAL A 166 6.13 4.25 1.48
N THR A 167 6.47 4.98 2.53
CA THR A 167 5.57 5.34 3.61
C THR A 167 5.55 6.86 3.80
N ARG A 168 4.51 7.36 4.47
CA ARG A 168 4.41 8.77 4.86
C ARG A 168 3.86 8.93 6.27
N GLY A 169 4.09 10.11 6.84
CA GLY A 169 3.66 10.46 8.18
C GLY A 169 4.75 10.25 9.24
N ARG A 170 4.31 10.26 10.51
CA ARG A 170 5.21 10.22 11.67
C ARG A 170 5.50 8.78 12.10
N PRO A 171 6.61 8.50 12.83
CA PRO A 171 6.97 7.16 13.31
C PRO A 171 5.85 6.39 14.05
N GLY A 172 5.00 7.11 14.78
CA GLY A 172 3.87 6.54 15.52
C GLY A 172 2.63 6.25 14.65
N ASP A 173 2.49 6.94 13.52
CA ASP A 173 1.31 6.97 12.67
C ASP A 173 1.74 6.91 11.20
N LEU A 174 2.43 5.81 10.84
CA LEU A 174 2.85 5.58 9.47
C LEU A 174 1.69 5.09 8.63
N GLU A 175 1.58 5.69 7.45
CA GLU A 175 0.73 5.24 6.37
C GLU A 175 1.59 4.57 5.29
N LEU A 176 1.12 3.44 4.77
CA LEU A 176 1.73 2.83 3.60
C LEU A 176 1.19 3.51 2.35
N VAL A 177 2.09 4.07 1.53
CA VAL A 177 1.73 4.60 0.21
C VAL A 177 1.80 3.50 -0.84
N THR A 178 2.92 2.76 -0.87
CA THR A 178 3.10 1.63 -1.78
C THR A 178 4.20 0.68 -1.30
N ALA A 179 4.11 -0.59 -1.67
CA ALA A 179 5.15 -1.57 -1.47
C ALA A 179 5.20 -2.55 -2.64
N GLY A 180 6.40 -2.83 -3.15
CA GLY A 180 6.58 -3.71 -4.29
C GLY A 180 8.02 -3.71 -4.78
N THR A 181 8.27 -4.41 -5.88
CA THR A 181 9.55 -4.36 -6.60
C THR A 181 9.64 -3.14 -7.51
N ASP A 182 8.49 -2.51 -7.81
CA ASP A 182 8.36 -1.18 -8.40
C ASP A 182 7.41 -0.35 -7.52
N VAL A 183 7.85 0.84 -7.14
CA VAL A 183 7.12 1.73 -6.23
C VAL A 183 6.88 3.12 -6.83
N CYS A 184 7.19 3.31 -8.11
CA CYS A 184 6.88 4.55 -8.81
C CYS A 184 5.39 4.61 -9.18
N THR A 185 4.52 4.81 -8.18
CA THR A 185 3.08 5.00 -8.41
C THR A 185 2.77 6.44 -8.78
N ILE A 186 1.54 6.70 -9.25
CA ILE A 186 1.09 8.07 -9.56
C ILE A 186 1.16 8.95 -8.30
N GLU A 187 0.79 8.41 -7.15
CA GLU A 187 0.84 9.14 -5.88
C GLU A 187 2.27 9.54 -5.53
N VAL A 188 3.24 8.63 -5.66
CA VAL A 188 4.66 8.94 -5.43
C VAL A 188 5.16 10.01 -6.41
N ARG A 189 4.79 9.95 -7.69
CA ARG A 189 5.20 10.96 -8.68
C ARG A 189 4.62 12.35 -8.41
N VAL A 190 3.36 12.41 -7.99
CA VAL A 190 2.61 13.66 -7.86
C VAL A 190 2.80 14.30 -6.48
N ALA A 191 2.73 13.51 -5.41
CA ALA A 191 2.76 14.00 -4.04
C ALA A 191 4.11 13.77 -3.34
N GLY A 192 4.92 12.82 -3.82
CA GLY A 192 6.21 12.51 -3.23
C GLY A 192 7.21 13.67 -3.33
N PRO A 193 7.96 13.97 -2.26
CA PRO A 193 9.08 14.90 -2.30
C PRO A 193 10.11 14.52 -3.37
N PRO A 194 10.83 15.49 -3.96
CA PRO A 194 11.85 15.20 -4.98
C PRO A 194 12.83 14.09 -4.58
N GLY A 195 13.31 14.08 -3.33
CA GLY A 195 14.24 13.04 -2.85
C GLY A 195 13.65 11.62 -2.86
N ILE A 196 12.34 11.47 -2.58
CA ILE A 196 11.66 10.17 -2.65
C ILE A 196 11.41 9.76 -4.10
N ARG A 197 11.04 10.70 -4.97
CA ARG A 197 10.86 10.41 -6.40
C ARG A 197 12.16 9.94 -7.04
N ALA A 198 13.29 10.56 -6.69
CA ALA A 198 14.59 10.12 -7.16
C ALA A 198 14.89 8.66 -6.78
N LEU A 199 14.57 8.24 -5.55
CA LEU A 199 14.76 6.86 -5.10
C LEU A 199 13.75 5.89 -5.71
N ALA A 200 12.48 6.29 -5.81
CA ALA A 200 11.38 5.39 -6.17
C ALA A 200 11.13 5.29 -7.67
N CYS A 201 11.46 6.32 -8.44
CA CYS A 201 11.15 6.42 -9.87
C CYS A 201 12.39 6.47 -10.77
N ASP A 202 13.50 7.02 -10.29
CA ASP A 202 14.71 7.20 -11.10
C ASP A 202 15.76 6.10 -10.82
N ALA A 203 15.56 5.30 -9.76
CA ALA A 203 16.43 4.16 -9.47
C ALA A 203 16.19 3.03 -10.49
N VAL A 204 17.28 2.56 -11.11
CA VAL A 204 17.27 1.32 -11.89
C VAL A 204 17.26 0.15 -10.90
N PRO A 205 16.24 -0.73 -10.90
CA PRO A 205 16.19 -1.87 -9.99
C PRO A 205 17.44 -2.74 -10.13
N GLY A 206 18.16 -2.96 -9.03
CA GLY A 206 19.34 -3.83 -8.98
C GLY A 206 20.70 -3.16 -9.16
N ALA A 207 20.76 -1.83 -9.33
CA ALA A 207 22.02 -1.10 -9.26
C ALA A 207 22.42 -0.91 -7.78
N VAL A 208 23.25 -1.81 -7.25
CA VAL A 208 23.96 -1.58 -5.98
C VAL A 208 24.98 -0.46 -6.16
N PRO A 209 24.89 0.69 -5.47
CA PRO A 209 25.95 1.69 -5.47
C PRO A 209 27.08 1.17 -4.56
N GLY A 210 28.14 0.65 -5.16
CA GLY A 210 29.31 0.18 -4.42
C GLY A 210 30.05 -0.96 -5.12
N ALA A 211 30.78 -0.61 -6.19
CA ALA A 211 31.94 -1.35 -6.66
C ALA A 211 33.09 -0.36 -6.82
#